data_AF-A0A7D7ZM74-F1
#
_entry.id   AF-A0A7D7ZM74-F1
#
_cell.length_a   1.000
_cell.length_b   1.000
_cell.length_c   1.000
_cell.angle_alpha   90.00
_cell.angle_beta   90.00
_cell.angle_gamma   90.00
#
_symmetry.space_group_name_H-M   'P 1'
#
loop_
_entity.id
_entity.type
_entity.pdbx_description
1 polymer ?
#
loop_
_entity_poly.entity_id
_entity_poly.type
_entity_poly.pdbx_seq_one_letter_code
_entity_poly.pdbx_strand_id
1 'polypeptide(L)'
;MLTSKHEDLQEDLRVLKKKERDFDSNLGHLIRNWRIALFFLVLLSFSEVMINYKIFLLISSNSFGALVSSAGLAICFFIIAHIFPDVLRLFDTKLKKWLVGLGIITFVSGLLYSFSALRLSYNANLGQGTEHTSEFNFLIINLTLFLCGVLLTLMTKPTKQTFSDYYNHKKIGDQIKTLTKEFKDTETRLTLLLKEKNDKLSQLDGILLMAHSYEKVISAEYLKAFAMWCNENLITRKDKVQPNAFSETPTPLTTYFDNVEFQNYTDKPNTNS
;
A
#
# COMPACT_ATOMS: atom_id res chain seq x y z
N MET A 1 -0.40 -8.00 -26.64
CA MET A 1 0.08 -6.89 -25.78
C MET A 1 -0.64 -6.87 -24.43
N LEU A 2 -1.97 -6.85 -24.35
CA LEU A 2 -2.71 -6.87 -23.08
C LEU A 2 -2.57 -8.17 -22.27
N THR A 3 -2.56 -9.32 -22.95
CA THR A 3 -2.34 -10.64 -22.33
C THR A 3 -0.95 -10.76 -21.69
N SER A 4 0.10 -10.39 -22.43
CA SER A 4 1.47 -10.37 -21.88
C SER A 4 1.59 -9.41 -20.69
N LYS A 5 0.99 -8.21 -20.77
CA LYS A 5 0.97 -7.28 -19.62
C LYS A 5 0.27 -7.89 -18.39
N HIS A 6 -0.78 -8.66 -18.58
CA HIS A 6 -1.49 -9.35 -17.49
C HIS A 6 -0.60 -10.43 -16.84
N GLU A 7 0.09 -11.23 -17.65
CA GLU A 7 1.04 -12.24 -17.17
C GLU A 7 2.21 -11.60 -16.39
N ASP A 8 2.78 -10.52 -16.92
CA ASP A 8 3.86 -9.78 -16.27
C ASP A 8 3.43 -9.24 -14.89
N LEU A 9 2.26 -8.60 -14.80
CA LEU A 9 1.71 -8.09 -13.54
C LEU A 9 1.43 -9.21 -12.53
N GLN A 10 0.99 -10.37 -13.00
CA GLN A 10 0.72 -11.53 -12.15
C GLN A 10 2.01 -12.08 -11.53
N GLU A 11 3.08 -12.18 -12.31
CA GLU A 11 4.37 -12.65 -11.81
C GLU A 11 5.00 -11.63 -10.86
N ASP A 12 4.95 -10.34 -11.16
CA ASP A 12 5.41 -9.28 -10.25
C ASP A 12 4.68 -9.32 -8.91
N LEU A 13 3.36 -9.48 -8.93
CA LEU A 13 2.55 -9.65 -7.72
C LEU A 13 2.96 -10.89 -6.93
N ARG A 14 3.26 -12.00 -7.62
CA ARG A 14 3.70 -13.24 -6.98
C ARG A 14 5.04 -13.05 -6.27
N VAL A 15 6.00 -12.41 -6.94
CA VAL A 15 7.33 -12.12 -6.38
C VAL A 15 7.23 -11.19 -5.18
N LEU A 16 6.44 -10.11 -5.28
CA LEU A 16 6.27 -9.17 -4.17
C LEU A 16 5.54 -9.80 -2.97
N LYS A 17 4.47 -10.59 -3.20
CA LYS A 17 3.78 -11.31 -2.12
C LYS A 17 4.66 -12.36 -1.44
N LYS A 18 5.57 -13.00 -2.20
CA LYS A 18 6.57 -13.90 -1.61
C LYS A 18 7.51 -13.10 -0.69
N LYS A 19 8.05 -11.99 -1.18
CA LYS A 19 8.89 -11.09 -0.36
C LYS A 19 8.16 -10.60 0.89
N GLU A 20 6.89 -10.22 0.78
CA GLU A 20 6.04 -9.80 1.91
C GLU A 20 5.86 -10.93 2.94
N ARG A 21 5.61 -12.16 2.49
CA ARG A 21 5.46 -13.33 3.36
C ARG A 21 6.74 -13.67 4.11
N ASP A 22 7.90 -13.41 3.51
CA ASP A 22 9.21 -13.64 4.11
C ASP A 22 9.56 -12.60 5.20
N PHE A 23 8.77 -11.53 5.37
CA PHE A 23 8.96 -10.59 6.48
C PHE A 23 8.44 -11.14 7.80
N ASP A 24 9.20 -10.91 8.86
CA ASP A 24 8.82 -11.29 10.22
C ASP A 24 7.58 -10.49 10.68
N SER A 25 6.50 -11.22 10.95
CA SER A 25 5.22 -10.66 11.39
C SER A 25 5.31 -9.91 12.73
N ASN A 26 6.39 -10.10 13.49
CA ASN A 26 6.61 -9.46 14.77
C ASN A 26 7.10 -8.00 14.67
N LEU A 27 7.57 -7.53 13.51
CA LEU A 27 8.05 -6.15 13.36
C LEU A 27 6.96 -5.12 13.69
N GLY A 28 5.73 -5.37 13.25
CA GLY A 28 4.61 -4.46 13.54
C GLY A 28 4.33 -4.32 15.04
N HIS A 29 4.43 -5.41 15.78
CA HIS A 29 4.24 -5.43 17.23
C HIS A 29 5.35 -4.65 17.96
N LEU A 30 6.61 -4.85 17.57
CA LEU A 30 7.76 -4.14 18.14
C LEU A 30 7.65 -2.62 17.95
N ILE A 31 7.31 -2.18 16.73
CA ILE A 31 7.15 -0.75 16.42
C ILE A 31 5.96 -0.15 17.18
N ARG A 32 4.86 -0.90 17.32
CA ARG A 32 3.70 -0.46 18.12
C ARG A 32 4.06 -0.29 19.59
N ASN A 33 4.76 -1.26 20.18
CA ASN A 33 5.20 -1.19 21.58
C ASN A 33 6.16 -0.02 21.80
N TRP A 34 7.06 0.24 20.86
CA TRP A 34 7.93 1.41 20.90
C TRP A 34 7.16 2.74 20.88
N ARG A 35 6.09 2.85 20.07
CA ARG A 35 5.23 4.05 20.06
C ARG A 35 4.52 4.27 21.39
N ILE A 36 4.05 3.19 22.01
CA ILE A 36 3.44 3.24 23.36
C ILE A 36 4.48 3.68 24.38
N ALA A 37 5.69 3.13 24.32
CA ALA A 37 6.80 3.53 25.19
C ALA A 37 7.18 5.00 25.01
N LEU A 38 7.24 5.51 23.77
CA LEU A 38 7.46 6.94 23.51
C LEU A 38 6.39 7.82 24.16
N PHE A 39 5.12 7.41 24.11
CA PHE A 39 4.04 8.14 24.78
C PHE A 39 4.26 8.20 26.30
N PHE A 40 4.59 7.07 26.94
CA PHE A 40 4.92 7.06 28.37
C PHE A 40 6.16 7.89 28.69
N LEU A 41 7.16 7.91 27.80
CA LEU A 41 8.37 8.70 27.99
C LEU A 41 8.08 10.20 27.92
N VAL A 42 7.20 10.65 27.02
CA VAL A 42 6.71 12.03 26.98
C VAL A 42 5.95 12.38 28.27
N LEU A 43 5.09 11.48 28.76
CA LEU A 43 4.35 11.67 30.00
C LEU A 43 5.28 11.78 31.22
N LEU A 44 6.35 10.97 31.24
CA LEU A 44 7.38 11.02 32.27
C LEU A 44 8.19 12.33 32.19
N SER A 45 8.57 12.78 30.99
CA SER A 45 9.21 14.09 30.84
C SER A 45 8.30 15.23 31.29
N PHE A 46 6.99 15.14 31.05
CA PHE A 46 6.05 16.14 31.54
C PHE A 46 5.97 16.18 33.07
N SER A 47 6.01 15.02 33.75
CA SER A 47 6.05 14.98 35.21
C SER A 47 7.35 15.55 35.76
N GLU A 48 8.50 15.30 35.10
CA GLU A 48 9.77 15.94 35.42
C GLU A 48 9.70 17.47 35.27
N VAL A 49 9.10 17.98 34.19
CA VAL A 49 8.89 19.43 34.01
C VAL A 49 8.09 20.02 35.16
N MET A 50 7.01 19.37 35.60
CA MET A 50 6.16 19.86 36.69
C MET A 50 6.87 19.86 38.04
N ILE A 51 7.65 18.81 38.34
CA ILE A 51 8.44 18.71 39.57
C ILE A 51 9.54 19.79 39.57
N ASN A 52 10.27 19.92 38.46
CA ASN A 52 11.37 20.87 38.32
C ASN A 52 10.89 22.31 38.21
N TYR A 53 9.70 22.56 37.64
CA TYR A 53 9.13 23.90 37.53
C TYR A 53 8.94 24.55 38.90
N LYS A 54 8.35 23.84 39.86
CA LYS A 54 8.17 24.35 41.23
C LYS A 54 9.50 24.74 41.89
N ILE A 55 10.57 24.06 41.48
CA ILE A 55 11.90 24.25 42.04
C ILE A 55 12.58 25.45 41.39
N PHE A 56 12.53 25.54 40.06
CA PHE A 56 13.03 26.70 39.35
C PHE A 56 12.22 27.96 39.61
N LEU A 57 10.95 27.86 40.00
CA LEU A 57 10.13 29.01 40.38
C LEU A 57 10.66 29.72 41.64
N LEU A 58 11.32 28.99 42.54
CA LEU A 58 11.99 29.60 43.69
C LEU A 58 13.22 30.39 43.24
N ILE A 59 13.97 29.87 42.27
CA ILE A 59 15.25 30.43 41.81
C ILE A 59 15.04 31.58 40.81
N SER A 60 14.04 31.47 39.94
CA SER A 60 13.74 32.42 38.87
C SER A 60 12.84 33.54 39.38
N SER A 61 13.18 34.79 39.06
CA SER A 61 12.32 35.96 39.30
C SER A 61 11.04 35.96 38.44
N ASN A 62 10.99 35.13 37.39
CA ASN A 62 9.88 35.03 36.46
C ASN A 62 9.44 33.57 36.26
N SER A 63 8.13 33.32 36.35
CA SER A 63 7.50 32.02 36.06
C SER A 63 7.87 31.48 34.67
N PHE A 64 7.99 32.34 33.67
CA PHE A 64 8.38 31.91 32.32
C PHE A 64 9.81 31.35 32.29
N GLY A 65 10.75 32.00 32.97
CA GLY A 65 12.13 31.52 33.07
C GLY A 65 12.20 30.15 33.74
N ALA A 66 11.42 29.95 34.81
CA ALA A 66 11.35 28.67 35.52
C ALA A 66 10.82 27.53 34.63
N LEU A 67 9.80 27.81 33.81
CA LEU A 67 9.23 26.83 32.87
C LEU A 67 10.23 26.47 31.76
N VAL A 68 10.93 27.46 31.21
CA VAL A 68 11.94 27.21 30.17
C VAL A 68 13.11 26.39 30.73
N SER A 69 13.58 26.70 31.95
CA SER A 69 14.63 25.93 32.60
C SER A 69 14.20 24.50 32.94
N SER A 70 12.97 24.29 33.44
CA SER A 70 12.45 22.95 33.74
C SER A 70 12.25 22.12 32.47
N ALA A 71 11.71 22.73 31.41
CA ALA A 71 11.57 22.10 30.10
C ALA A 71 12.92 21.75 29.49
N GLY A 72 13.90 22.65 29.56
CA GLY A 72 15.25 22.41 29.06
C GLY A 72 15.91 21.21 29.75
N LEU A 73 15.79 21.10 31.07
CA LEU A 73 16.33 19.97 31.83
C LEU A 73 15.65 18.65 31.44
N ALA A 74 14.31 18.64 31.33
CA ALA A 74 13.56 17.46 30.92
C ALA A 74 13.90 17.02 29.48
N ILE A 75 14.11 17.97 28.55
CA ILE A 75 14.55 17.68 27.18
C ILE A 75 15.96 17.06 27.19
N CYS A 76 16.89 17.59 27.99
CA CYS A 76 18.22 17.02 28.14
C CYS A 76 18.16 15.57 28.64
N PHE A 77 17.37 15.28 29.67
CA PHE A 77 17.21 13.91 30.17
C PHE A 77 16.49 12.99 29.19
N PHE A 78 15.47 13.51 28.48
CA PHE A 78 14.82 12.79 27.39
C PHE A 78 15.84 12.36 26.32
N ILE A 79 16.69 13.28 25.87
CA ILE A 79 17.71 13.03 24.84
C ILE A 79 18.73 12.00 25.36
N ILE A 80 19.24 12.18 26.59
CA ILE A 80 20.20 11.25 27.20
C ILE A 80 19.58 9.86 27.32
N ALA A 81 18.37 9.74 27.85
CA ALA A 81 17.66 8.46 27.99
C ALA A 81 17.41 7.80 26.62
N HIS A 82 17.05 8.59 25.60
CA HIS A 82 16.82 8.09 24.25
C HIS A 82 18.11 7.59 23.59
N ILE A 83 19.23 8.28 23.76
CA ILE A 83 20.52 7.95 23.15
C ILE A 83 21.25 6.84 23.93
N PHE A 84 21.00 6.71 25.22
CA PHE A 84 21.61 5.71 26.11
C PHE A 84 21.69 4.28 25.52
N PRO A 85 20.59 3.67 25.05
CA PRO A 85 20.65 2.34 24.44
C PRO A 85 21.54 2.27 23.18
N ASP A 86 21.60 3.34 22.39
CA ASP A 86 22.43 3.37 21.18
C ASP A 86 23.92 3.43 21.54
N VAL A 87 24.27 4.24 22.54
CA VAL A 87 25.65 4.32 23.05
C VAL A 87 26.08 2.98 23.62
N LEU A 88 25.23 2.31 24.40
CA LEU A 88 25.55 0.97 24.91
C LEU A 88 25.69 -0.09 23.82
N ARG A 89 25.01 0.07 22.68
CA ARG A 89 25.13 -0.84 21.53
C ARG A 89 26.45 -0.68 20.75
N LEU A 90 27.16 0.44 20.91
CA LEU A 90 28.46 0.67 20.24
C LEU A 90 29.60 -0.20 20.78
N PHE A 91 29.46 -0.75 21.99
CA PHE A 91 30.50 -1.55 22.62
C PHE A 91 30.14 -3.03 22.53
N ASP A 92 31.03 -3.90 22.07
CA ASP A 92 30.71 -5.34 21.99
C ASP A 92 30.80 -6.04 23.35
N THR A 93 31.78 -5.64 24.17
CA THR A 93 32.09 -6.29 25.44
C THR A 93 31.13 -5.88 26.55
N LYS A 94 30.54 -6.86 27.26
CA LYS A 94 29.64 -6.63 28.41
C LYS A 94 30.23 -5.71 29.48
N LEU A 95 31.51 -5.89 29.83
CA LEU A 95 32.20 -5.07 30.82
C LEU A 95 32.28 -3.59 30.39
N LYS A 96 32.61 -3.34 29.13
CA LYS A 96 32.66 -1.98 28.56
C LYS A 96 31.28 -1.31 28.59
N LYS A 97 30.21 -2.05 28.24
CA LYS A 97 28.83 -1.55 28.35
C LYS A 97 28.48 -1.14 29.77
N TRP A 98 28.81 -1.96 30.76
CA TRP A 98 28.58 -1.67 32.17
C TRP A 98 29.33 -0.43 32.65
N LEU A 99 30.62 -0.32 32.32
CA LEU A 99 31.43 0.86 32.69
C LEU A 99 30.89 2.15 32.06
N VAL A 100 30.51 2.11 30.78
CA VAL A 100 29.95 3.29 30.09
C VAL A 100 28.59 3.65 30.65
N GLY A 101 27.71 2.66 30.89
CA GLY A 101 26.40 2.89 31.50
C GLY A 101 26.51 3.49 32.89
N LEU A 102 27.41 2.95 33.72
CA LEU A 102 27.71 3.48 35.05
C LEU A 102 28.24 4.91 34.95
N GLY A 103 29.18 5.18 34.04
CA GLY A 103 29.73 6.53 33.81
C GLY A 103 28.66 7.56 33.45
N ILE A 104 27.71 7.23 32.58
CA ILE A 104 26.60 8.12 32.22
C ILE A 104 25.67 8.36 33.43
N ILE A 105 25.34 7.31 34.19
CA ILE A 105 24.49 7.43 35.38
C ILE A 105 25.18 8.28 36.47
N THR A 106 26.48 8.10 36.68
CA THR A 106 27.28 8.91 37.61
C THR A 106 27.34 10.36 37.14
N PHE A 107 27.53 10.60 35.84
CA PHE A 107 27.52 11.95 35.27
C PHE A 107 26.17 12.66 35.48
N VAL A 108 25.06 12.00 35.14
CA VAL A 108 23.70 12.55 35.34
C VAL A 108 23.41 12.79 36.83
N SER A 109 23.80 11.86 37.69
CA SER A 109 23.69 12.01 39.16
C SER A 109 24.48 13.23 39.65
N GLY A 110 25.68 13.45 39.13
CA GLY A 110 26.51 14.63 39.46
C GLY A 110 25.87 15.95 39.03
N LEU A 111 25.26 15.99 37.84
CA LEU A 111 24.51 17.16 37.38
C LEU A 111 23.28 17.43 38.25
N LEU A 112 22.49 16.40 38.56
CA LEU A 112 21.33 16.51 39.44
C LEU A 112 21.72 16.96 40.86
N TYR A 113 22.81 16.44 41.40
CA TYR A 113 23.34 16.86 42.70
C TYR A 113 23.76 18.33 42.66
N SER A 114 24.46 18.76 41.61
CA SER A 114 24.86 20.16 41.42
C SER A 114 23.65 21.10 41.37
N PHE A 115 22.58 20.72 40.65
CA PHE A 115 21.33 21.48 40.65
C PHE A 115 20.65 21.51 42.03
N SER A 116 20.68 20.40 42.77
CA SER A 116 20.16 20.35 44.14
C SER A 116 20.91 21.29 45.08
N ALA A 117 22.24 21.27 45.03
CA ALA A 117 23.10 22.13 45.85
C ALA A 117 22.90 23.61 45.53
N LEU A 118 22.83 23.98 44.24
CA LEU A 118 22.52 25.35 43.81
C LEU A 118 21.18 25.82 44.36
N ARG A 119 20.16 24.96 44.33
CA ARG A 119 18.84 25.25 44.90
C ARG A 119 18.91 25.50 46.40
N LEU A 120 19.57 24.64 47.17
CA LEU A 120 19.66 24.82 48.63
C LEU A 120 20.43 26.09 49.00
N SER A 121 21.54 26.37 48.32
CA SER A 121 22.31 27.60 48.51
C SER A 121 21.45 28.84 48.27
N TYR A 122 20.64 28.83 47.20
CA TYR A 122 19.74 29.93 46.90
C TYR A 122 18.63 30.11 47.95
N ASN A 123 18.01 29.03 48.42
CA ASN A 123 16.97 29.08 49.46
C ASN A 123 17.52 29.59 50.80
N ALA A 124 18.73 29.17 51.18
CA ALA A 124 19.38 29.65 52.40
C ALA A 124 19.60 31.18 52.37
N ASN A 125 19.97 31.73 51.21
CA ASN A 125 20.16 33.18 51.04
C ASN A 125 18.84 33.98 51.12
N LEU A 126 17.70 33.36 50.84
CA LEU A 126 16.38 33.99 50.95
C LEU A 126 15.78 33.94 52.36
N GLY A 127 16.45 33.31 53.34
CA GLY A 127 15.96 33.19 54.71
C GLY A 127 14.68 32.34 54.85
N GLN A 128 14.31 31.58 53.82
CA GLN A 128 13.21 30.61 53.90
C GLN A 128 13.73 29.38 54.64
N GLY A 129 13.12 29.04 55.78
CA GLY A 129 13.56 27.93 56.64
C GLY A 129 13.81 26.65 55.85
N THR A 130 15.07 26.21 55.80
CA THR A 130 15.53 25.02 55.08
C THR A 130 15.32 23.73 55.86
N GLU A 131 14.64 23.77 57.01
CA GLU A 131 14.64 22.70 58.01
C GLU A 131 13.99 21.39 57.55
N HIS A 132 13.26 21.38 56.43
CA HIS A 132 12.56 20.19 55.94
C HIS A 132 12.89 19.76 54.50
N THR A 133 13.80 20.45 53.81
CA THR A 133 14.16 20.12 52.42
C THR A 133 15.54 19.51 52.33
N SER A 134 15.61 18.17 52.27
CA SER A 134 16.86 17.43 52.03
C SER A 134 17.28 17.47 50.56
N GLU A 135 18.58 17.75 50.31
CA GLU A 135 19.22 17.71 48.99
C GLU A 135 19.00 16.37 48.26
N PHE A 136 18.98 15.30 49.05
CA PHE A 136 18.88 13.94 48.56
C PHE A 136 17.50 13.61 48.02
N ASN A 137 16.43 14.21 48.54
CA ASN A 137 15.06 13.92 48.08
C ASN A 137 14.89 14.35 46.62
N PHE A 138 15.43 15.52 46.25
CA PHE A 138 15.38 16.00 44.87
C PHE A 138 16.20 15.13 43.91
N LEU A 139 17.41 14.76 44.33
CA LEU A 139 18.29 13.87 43.57
C LEU A 139 17.62 12.52 43.32
N ILE A 140 17.09 11.89 44.38
CA ILE A 140 16.48 10.56 44.30
C ILE A 140 15.27 10.59 43.36
N ILE A 141 14.35 11.55 43.49
CA ILE A 141 13.15 11.62 42.66
C ILE A 141 13.51 11.78 41.17
N ASN A 142 14.38 12.74 40.83
CA ASN A 142 14.77 12.95 39.43
C ASN A 142 15.58 11.79 38.87
N LEU A 143 16.47 11.20 39.68
CA LEU A 143 17.26 10.06 39.26
C LEU A 143 16.37 8.84 39.02
N THR A 144 15.35 8.60 39.85
CA THR A 144 14.38 7.51 39.62
C THR A 144 13.59 7.72 38.34
N LEU A 145 13.09 8.93 38.07
CA LEU A 145 12.37 9.23 36.82
C LEU A 145 13.27 9.02 35.60
N PHE A 146 14.50 9.54 35.64
CA PHE A 146 15.49 9.31 34.61
C PHE A 146 15.79 7.82 34.39
N LEU A 147 16.00 7.04 35.46
CA LEU A 147 16.24 5.60 35.39
C LEU A 147 15.04 4.84 34.82
N CYS A 148 13.81 5.24 35.15
CA CYS A 148 12.60 4.69 34.54
C CYS A 148 12.57 4.96 33.03
N GLY A 149 12.93 6.17 32.59
CA GLY A 149 13.04 6.51 31.16
C GLY A 149 14.13 5.70 30.44
N VAL A 150 15.29 5.52 31.07
CA VAL A 150 16.38 4.68 30.55
C VAL A 150 15.95 3.21 30.46
N LEU A 151 15.29 2.67 31.48
CA LEU A 151 14.81 1.28 31.47
C LEU A 151 13.77 1.07 30.37
N LEU A 152 12.82 1.99 30.25
CA LEU A 152 11.78 1.96 29.23
C LEU A 152 12.38 1.95 27.82
N THR A 153 13.36 2.82 27.55
CA THR A 153 14.05 2.88 26.26
C THR A 153 14.92 1.65 26.00
N LEU A 154 15.64 1.14 26.99
CA LEU A 154 16.43 -0.09 26.85
C LEU A 154 15.58 -1.30 26.47
N MET A 155 14.41 -1.44 27.07
CA MET A 155 13.53 -2.59 26.85
C MET A 155 12.75 -2.51 25.53
N THR A 156 12.39 -1.32 25.08
CA THR A 156 11.42 -1.14 23.98
C THR A 156 11.99 -0.54 22.71
N LYS A 157 13.17 0.10 22.75
CA LYS A 157 13.73 0.78 21.57
C LYS A 157 14.19 -0.23 20.52
N PRO A 158 13.59 -0.23 19.32
CA PRO A 158 14.01 -1.11 18.23
C PRO A 158 15.45 -0.79 17.80
N THR A 159 16.08 -1.72 17.08
CA THR A 159 17.35 -1.42 16.40
C THR A 159 17.08 -0.60 15.13
N LYS A 160 18.10 0.12 14.64
CA LYS A 160 17.99 0.88 13.38
C LYS A 160 17.66 -0.03 12.19
N GLN A 161 18.16 -1.28 12.22
CA GLN A 161 17.85 -2.30 11.22
C GLN A 161 16.35 -2.65 11.22
N THR A 162 15.78 -2.95 12.40
CA THR A 162 14.33 -3.24 12.51
C THR A 162 13.45 -2.09 12.01
N PHE A 163 13.87 -0.84 12.22
CA PHE A 163 13.16 0.31 11.65
C PHE A 163 13.22 0.37 10.13
N SER A 164 14.41 0.14 9.55
CA SER A 164 14.61 0.08 8.10
C SER A 164 13.78 -1.03 7.48
N ASP A 165 13.80 -2.21 8.10
CA ASP A 165 13.05 -3.38 7.65
C ASP A 165 11.54 -3.15 7.70
N TYR A 166 11.04 -2.53 8.77
CA TYR A 166 9.64 -2.13 8.88
C TYR A 166 9.22 -1.14 7.79
N TYR A 167 10.07 -0.15 7.48
CA TYR A 167 9.79 0.82 6.42
C TYR A 167 9.79 0.17 5.03
N ASN A 168 10.76 -0.71 4.77
CA ASN A 168 10.84 -1.48 3.54
C ASN A 168 9.62 -2.40 3.38
N HIS A 169 9.22 -3.09 4.45
CA HIS A 169 8.00 -3.91 4.47
C HIS A 169 6.76 -3.07 4.14
N LYS A 170 6.61 -1.89 4.77
CA LYS A 170 5.49 -0.98 4.48
C LYS A 170 5.49 -0.54 3.01
N LYS A 171 6.66 -0.18 2.47
CA LYS A 171 6.82 0.23 1.06
C LYS A 171 6.42 -0.91 0.10
N ILE A 172 6.82 -2.14 0.39
CA ILE A 172 6.44 -3.32 -0.39
C ILE A 172 4.93 -3.55 -0.33
N GLY A 173 4.31 -3.43 0.85
CA GLY A 173 2.86 -3.52 1.00
C GLY A 173 2.10 -2.48 0.17
N ASP A 174 2.58 -1.24 0.14
CA ASP A 174 2.00 -0.18 -0.69
C ASP A 174 2.16 -0.48 -2.20
N GLN A 175 3.29 -1.06 -2.62
CA GLN A 175 3.49 -1.53 -3.99
C GLN A 175 2.54 -2.67 -4.36
N ILE A 176 2.38 -3.67 -3.48
CA ILE A 176 1.44 -4.79 -3.68
C ILE A 176 0.02 -4.26 -3.86
N LYS A 177 -0.40 -3.30 -3.02
CA LYS A 177 -1.74 -2.70 -3.13
C LYS A 177 -1.93 -1.99 -4.48
N THR A 178 -0.91 -1.28 -4.95
CA THR A 178 -0.94 -0.56 -6.23
C THR A 178 -1.01 -1.54 -7.40
N LEU A 179 -0.09 -2.53 -7.46
CA LEU A 179 -0.09 -3.54 -8.52
C LEU A 179 -1.37 -4.39 -8.51
N THR A 180 -1.92 -4.71 -7.33
CA THR A 180 -3.19 -5.47 -7.24
C THR A 180 -4.34 -4.69 -7.85
N LYS A 181 -4.35 -3.37 -7.70
CA LYS A 181 -5.35 -2.51 -8.34
C LYS A 181 -5.16 -2.51 -9.86
N GLU A 182 -3.94 -2.30 -10.34
CA GLU A 182 -3.63 -2.31 -11.78
C GLU A 182 -3.95 -3.65 -12.45
N PHE A 183 -3.69 -4.75 -11.75
CA PHE A 183 -4.04 -6.10 -12.20
C PHE A 183 -5.56 -6.24 -12.37
N LYS A 184 -6.35 -5.86 -11.35
CA LYS A 184 -7.82 -5.91 -11.41
C LYS A 184 -8.39 -5.01 -12.52
N ASP A 185 -7.83 -3.81 -12.69
CA ASP A 185 -8.25 -2.89 -13.74
C ASP A 185 -7.95 -3.47 -15.13
N THR A 186 -6.78 -4.11 -15.29
CA THR A 186 -6.37 -4.76 -16.55
C THR A 186 -7.24 -5.99 -16.86
N GLU A 187 -7.53 -6.82 -15.85
CA GLU A 187 -8.44 -7.97 -15.96
C GLU A 187 -9.85 -7.54 -16.37
N THR A 188 -10.38 -6.48 -15.74
CA THR A 188 -11.67 -5.90 -16.10
C THR A 188 -11.68 -5.39 -17.55
N ARG A 189 -10.60 -4.73 -17.99
CA ARG A 189 -10.50 -4.26 -19.38
C ARG A 189 -10.41 -5.43 -20.38
N LEU A 190 -9.71 -6.50 -20.03
CA LEU A 190 -9.56 -7.67 -20.88
C LEU A 190 -10.90 -8.40 -21.05
N THR A 191 -11.66 -8.58 -19.98
CA THR A 191 -12.99 -9.20 -20.04
C THR A 191 -13.98 -8.37 -20.88
N LEU A 192 -13.93 -7.03 -20.77
CA LEU A 192 -14.74 -6.15 -21.61
C LEU A 192 -14.38 -6.27 -23.11
N LEU A 193 -13.08 -6.27 -23.44
CA LEU A 193 -12.64 -6.40 -24.83
C LEU A 193 -12.97 -7.77 -25.44
N LEU A 194 -12.88 -8.85 -24.65
CA LEU A 194 -13.31 -10.18 -25.10
C LEU A 194 -14.82 -10.22 -25.38
N LYS A 195 -15.61 -9.62 -24.50
CA LYS A 195 -17.06 -9.48 -24.71
C LYS A 195 -17.36 -8.68 -25.99
N GLU A 196 -16.74 -7.52 -26.17
CA GLU A 196 -16.92 -6.69 -27.36
C GLU A 196 -16.53 -7.44 -28.64
N LYS A 197 -15.41 -8.17 -28.62
CA LYS A 197 -14.98 -9.02 -29.74
C LYS A 197 -16.06 -10.06 -30.08
N ASN A 198 -16.59 -10.77 -29.08
CA ASN A 198 -17.61 -11.79 -29.29
C ASN A 198 -18.92 -11.18 -29.81
N ASP A 199 -19.34 -10.03 -29.28
CA ASP A 199 -20.51 -9.29 -29.77
C ASP A 199 -20.33 -8.88 -31.25
N LYS A 200 -19.12 -8.46 -31.64
CA LYS A 200 -18.80 -8.10 -33.03
C LYS A 200 -18.75 -9.31 -33.97
N LEU A 201 -18.23 -10.45 -33.52
CA LEU A 201 -18.27 -11.70 -34.29
C LEU A 201 -19.72 -12.16 -34.51
N SER A 202 -20.56 -12.11 -33.46
CA SER A 202 -21.98 -12.43 -33.59
C SER A 202 -22.72 -11.50 -34.56
N GLN A 203 -22.41 -10.19 -34.53
CA GLN A 203 -22.94 -9.24 -35.52
C GLN A 203 -22.52 -9.59 -36.95
N LEU A 204 -21.25 -9.95 -37.14
CA LEU A 204 -20.72 -10.35 -38.45
C LEU A 204 -21.41 -11.62 -38.97
N ASP A 205 -21.58 -12.63 -38.12
CA ASP A 205 -22.29 -13.86 -38.47
C ASP A 205 -23.74 -13.58 -38.89
N GLY A 206 -24.41 -12.68 -38.17
CA GLY A 206 -25.76 -12.23 -38.53
C GLY A 206 -25.81 -11.55 -39.90
N ILE A 207 -24.83 -10.69 -40.21
CA ILE A 207 -24.72 -10.04 -41.52
C ILE A 207 -24.47 -11.06 -42.62
N LEU A 208 -23.57 -12.02 -42.40
CA LEU A 208 -23.26 -13.08 -43.36
C LEU A 208 -24.48 -13.95 -43.65
N LEU A 209 -25.24 -14.31 -42.61
CA LEU A 209 -26.47 -15.09 -42.77
C LEU A 209 -27.53 -14.32 -43.58
N MET A 210 -27.70 -13.03 -43.31
CA MET A 210 -28.60 -12.16 -44.08
C MET A 210 -28.15 -12.05 -45.54
N ALA A 211 -26.85 -11.84 -45.79
CA ALA A 211 -26.30 -11.73 -47.14
C ALA A 211 -26.55 -13.01 -47.96
N HIS A 212 -26.27 -14.18 -47.39
CA HIS A 212 -26.57 -15.48 -48.00
C HIS A 212 -28.08 -15.68 -48.26
N SER A 213 -28.95 -15.26 -47.33
CA SER A 213 -30.41 -15.28 -47.56
C SER A 213 -30.82 -14.39 -48.74
N TYR A 214 -30.24 -13.19 -48.87
CA TYR A 214 -30.53 -12.29 -49.98
C TYR A 214 -30.05 -12.84 -51.32
N GLU A 215 -28.87 -13.47 -51.38
CA GLU A 215 -28.40 -14.14 -52.60
C GLU A 215 -29.37 -15.23 -53.07
N LYS A 216 -29.91 -16.03 -52.14
CA LYS A 216 -30.92 -17.04 -52.46
C LYS A 216 -32.20 -16.43 -53.00
N VAL A 217 -32.68 -15.34 -52.40
CA VAL A 217 -33.87 -14.62 -52.88
C VAL A 217 -33.64 -14.05 -54.28
N ILE A 218 -32.50 -13.40 -54.51
CA ILE A 218 -32.14 -12.84 -55.82
C ILE A 218 -32.05 -13.95 -56.87
N SER A 219 -31.41 -15.08 -56.55
CA SER A 219 -31.30 -16.23 -57.44
C SER A 219 -32.66 -16.82 -57.79
N ALA A 220 -33.56 -16.95 -56.81
CA ALA A 220 -34.92 -17.44 -57.03
C ALA A 220 -35.75 -16.47 -57.90
N GLU A 221 -35.70 -15.16 -57.63
CA GLU A 221 -36.42 -14.16 -58.42
C GLU A 221 -35.86 -14.03 -59.84
N TYR A 222 -34.55 -14.21 -60.04
CA TYR A 222 -33.95 -14.29 -61.39
C TYR A 222 -34.52 -15.47 -62.19
N LEU A 223 -34.56 -16.67 -61.61
CA LEU A 223 -35.13 -17.85 -62.27
C LEU A 223 -36.62 -17.66 -62.59
N LYS A 224 -37.36 -17.05 -61.66
CA LYS A 224 -38.79 -16.75 -61.83
C LYS A 224 -39.02 -15.71 -62.94
N ALA A 225 -38.23 -14.64 -62.97
CA ALA A 225 -38.30 -13.62 -64.02
C ALA A 225 -37.98 -14.21 -65.40
N PHE A 226 -36.97 -15.09 -65.49
CA PHE A 226 -36.66 -15.84 -66.71
C PHE A 226 -37.83 -16.72 -67.16
N ALA A 227 -38.44 -17.48 -66.24
CA ALA A 227 -39.60 -18.32 -66.54
C ALA A 227 -40.81 -17.51 -67.01
N MET A 228 -41.10 -16.36 -66.37
CA MET A 228 -42.16 -15.44 -66.79
C MET A 228 -41.89 -14.90 -68.20
N TRP A 229 -40.64 -14.47 -68.47
CA TRP A 229 -40.25 -13.99 -69.80
C TRP A 229 -40.45 -15.06 -70.88
N CYS A 230 -40.02 -16.30 -70.63
CA CYS A 230 -40.25 -17.43 -71.55
C CYS A 230 -41.76 -17.66 -71.79
N ASN A 231 -42.58 -17.66 -70.72
CA ASN A 231 -44.02 -17.87 -70.79
C ASN A 231 -44.74 -16.78 -71.59
N GLU A 232 -44.46 -15.51 -71.30
CA GLU A 232 -45.07 -14.38 -72.02
C GLU A 232 -44.70 -14.37 -73.51
N ASN A 233 -43.45 -14.70 -73.84
CA ASN A 233 -43.03 -14.84 -75.24
C ASN A 233 -43.73 -16.00 -75.95
N LEU A 234 -44.00 -17.11 -75.26
CA LEU A 234 -44.76 -18.23 -75.84
C LEU A 234 -46.22 -17.85 -76.12
N ILE A 235 -46.87 -17.13 -75.20
CA ILE A 235 -48.28 -16.73 -75.32
C ILE A 235 -48.46 -15.69 -76.44
N THR A 236 -47.55 -14.73 -76.55
CA THR A 236 -47.67 -13.60 -77.49
C THR A 236 -47.25 -13.93 -78.92
N ARG A 237 -46.56 -15.05 -79.15
CA ARG A 237 -46.07 -15.46 -80.47
C ARG A 237 -47.18 -16.00 -81.37
N LYS A 238 -47.19 -15.54 -82.62
CA LYS A 238 -48.19 -15.92 -83.64
C LYS A 238 -47.95 -17.32 -84.24
N ASP A 239 -46.70 -17.75 -84.30
CA ASP A 239 -46.27 -18.97 -84.98
C ASP A 239 -46.41 -20.25 -84.12
N LYS A 240 -46.66 -20.11 -82.81
CA LYS A 240 -46.86 -21.21 -81.85
C LYS A 240 -45.70 -22.22 -81.77
N VAL A 241 -44.50 -21.86 -82.23
CA VAL A 241 -43.30 -22.71 -82.13
C VAL A 241 -42.48 -22.27 -80.92
N GLN A 242 -42.15 -23.22 -80.03
CA GLN A 242 -41.27 -22.96 -78.89
C GLN A 242 -39.81 -22.90 -79.34
N PRO A 243 -39.08 -21.80 -79.06
CA PRO A 243 -37.64 -21.74 -79.28
C PRO A 243 -36.90 -22.78 -78.43
N ASN A 244 -35.89 -23.43 -79.03
CA ASN A 244 -35.01 -24.36 -78.31
C ASN A 244 -34.33 -23.71 -77.09
N ALA A 245 -34.03 -22.41 -77.16
CA ALA A 245 -33.45 -21.64 -76.06
C ALA A 245 -34.33 -21.58 -74.81
N PHE A 246 -35.65 -21.84 -74.91
CA PHE A 246 -36.55 -21.88 -73.76
C PHE A 246 -36.52 -23.24 -73.03
N SER A 247 -35.90 -24.25 -73.64
CA SER A 247 -35.68 -25.56 -73.02
C SER A 247 -34.37 -25.63 -72.24
N GLU A 248 -33.51 -24.61 -72.39
CA GLU A 248 -32.24 -24.52 -71.67
C GLU A 248 -32.46 -23.87 -70.29
N THR A 249 -31.86 -24.45 -69.26
CA THR A 249 -31.80 -23.81 -67.94
C THR A 249 -30.91 -22.56 -68.02
N PRO A 250 -31.37 -21.40 -67.53
CA PRO A 250 -30.56 -20.18 -67.56
C PRO A 250 -29.29 -20.37 -66.73
N THR A 251 -28.19 -19.76 -67.18
CA THR A 251 -26.94 -19.79 -66.42
C THR A 251 -27.17 -19.22 -65.02
N PRO A 252 -26.78 -19.94 -63.95
CA PRO A 252 -26.98 -19.47 -62.59
C PRO A 252 -26.19 -18.19 -62.32
N LEU A 253 -26.72 -17.34 -61.45
CA LEU A 253 -26.01 -16.15 -60.99
C LEU A 253 -24.78 -16.56 -60.19
N THR A 254 -23.72 -15.75 -60.26
CA THR A 254 -22.55 -15.91 -59.39
C THR A 254 -22.94 -15.57 -57.96
N THR A 255 -22.84 -16.55 -57.06
CA THR A 255 -23.05 -16.38 -55.61
C THR A 255 -21.70 -16.28 -54.91
N TYR A 256 -21.62 -15.40 -53.90
CA TYR A 256 -20.40 -15.14 -53.14
C TYR A 256 -20.47 -15.73 -51.72
N PHE A 257 -21.67 -15.98 -51.20
CA PHE A 257 -21.88 -16.42 -49.82
C PHE A 257 -22.32 -17.88 -49.69
N ASP A 258 -22.53 -18.62 -50.78
CA ASP A 258 -22.92 -20.05 -50.76
C ASP A 258 -21.84 -20.98 -50.18
N ASN A 259 -20.56 -20.59 -50.21
CA ASN A 259 -19.42 -21.39 -49.71
C ASN A 259 -18.85 -20.89 -48.38
N VAL A 260 -19.53 -19.97 -47.69
CA VAL A 260 -19.05 -19.48 -46.41
C VAL A 260 -19.42 -20.49 -45.31
N GLU A 261 -18.43 -21.26 -44.85
CA GLU A 261 -18.59 -22.09 -43.65
C GLU A 261 -18.84 -21.18 -42.45
N PHE A 262 -20.06 -21.21 -41.90
CA PHE A 262 -20.37 -20.54 -40.64
C PHE A 262 -19.59 -21.23 -39.52
N GLN A 263 -18.54 -20.58 -39.02
CA GLN A 263 -17.84 -21.06 -37.84
C GLN A 263 -18.77 -20.92 -36.64
N ASN A 264 -19.21 -22.05 -36.10
CA ASN A 264 -19.89 -22.06 -34.81
C ASN A 264 -18.89 -21.65 -33.73
N TYR A 265 -18.83 -20.37 -33.39
CA TYR A 265 -18.11 -19.87 -32.22
C TYR A 265 -18.90 -20.21 -30.94
N THR A 266 -19.12 -21.49 -30.68
CA THR A 266 -19.53 -21.92 -29.35
C THR A 266 -18.29 -21.89 -28.48
N ASP A 267 -18.13 -20.80 -27.72
CA ASP A 267 -17.22 -20.73 -26.59
C ASP A 267 -17.50 -21.95 -25.69
N LYS A 268 -16.69 -23.00 -25.79
CA LYS A 268 -16.54 -23.91 -24.66
C LYS A 268 -15.88 -23.07 -23.58
N PRO A 269 -16.55 -22.81 -22.43
CA PRO A 269 -15.88 -22.14 -21.34
C PRO A 269 -14.64 -22.96 -21.02
N ASN A 270 -13.48 -22.31 -21.03
CA ASN A 270 -12.21 -22.91 -20.65
C ASN A 270 -12.31 -23.26 -19.15
N THR A 271 -12.87 -24.42 -18.83
CA THR A 271 -12.89 -25.01 -17.48
C THR A 271 -11.50 -25.58 -17.19
N ASN A 272 -10.50 -24.71 -17.09
CA ASN A 272 -9.25 -25.02 -16.43
C ASN A 272 -9.16 -24.11 -15.20
N SER A 273 -9.92 -24.50 -14.18
CA SER A 273 -9.76 -24.11 -12.78
C SER A 273 -8.90 -25.14 -12.06
#